data_AF-A0A957HAR3-F1
#
_entry.id   AF-A0A957HAR3-F1
#
_cell.length_a   1.000
_cell.length_b   1.000
_cell.length_c   1.000
_cell.angle_alpha   90.00
_cell.angle_beta   90.00
_cell.angle_gamma   90.00
#
_symmetry.space_group_name_H-M   'P 1'
#
loop_
_entity.id
_entity.type
_entity.pdbx_description
1 polymer ?
#
loop_
_entity_poly.entity_id
_entity_poly.type
_entity_poly.pdbx_seq_one_letter_code
_entity_poly.pdbx_strand_id
1 'polypeptide(L)'
;LDEPFGALDALTRELMAGELLRIWRDRPVTVFMITHSIHEAILLSDEVLVLAGQPGRISTRLPVPLPRPRELSSDEDPQFTELVRQLRAALKPK
;
A
#
# COMPACT_ATOMS: atom_id res chain seq x y z
N LEU A 1 -1.79 -5.22 10.81
CA LEU A 1 -1.03 -3.99 11.12
C LEU A 1 -2.00 -2.84 10.97
N ASP A 2 -2.23 -2.08 12.04
CA ASP A 2 -3.14 -0.93 11.99
C ASP A 2 -2.31 0.34 12.00
N GLU A 3 -2.31 1.08 10.89
CA GLU A 3 -1.55 2.31 10.68
C GLU A 3 -0.07 2.22 11.14
N PRO A 4 0.71 1.23 10.66
CA PRO A 4 2.02 0.89 11.23
C PRO A 4 3.06 2.01 11.18
N PHE A 5 2.91 2.96 10.26
CA PHE A 5 3.85 4.07 10.05
C PHE A 5 3.19 5.45 10.22
N GLY A 6 1.97 5.51 10.78
CA GLY A 6 1.21 6.75 10.89
C GLY A 6 1.88 7.82 11.76
N ALA A 7 2.66 7.40 12.77
CA ALA A 7 3.37 8.30 13.69
C ALA A 7 4.77 8.73 13.23
N LEU A 8 5.23 8.26 12.07
CA LEU A 8 6.57 8.51 11.56
C LEU A 8 6.59 9.69 10.59
N ASP A 9 7.71 10.41 10.56
CA ASP A 9 7.99 11.35 9.47
C ASP A 9 8.21 10.60 8.14
N ALA A 10 8.20 11.35 7.03
CA ALA A 10 8.22 10.77 5.69
C ALA A 10 9.45 9.90 5.42
N LEU A 11 10.65 10.35 5.82
CA LEU A 11 11.89 9.61 5.56
C LEU A 11 11.96 8.35 6.42
N THR A 12 11.63 8.45 7.71
CA THR A 12 11.63 7.30 8.61
C THR A 12 10.58 6.26 8.19
N ARG A 13 9.41 6.71 7.73
CA ARG A 13 8.36 5.83 7.16
C ARG A 13 8.87 5.05 5.97
N GLU A 14 9.53 5.71 5.01
CA GLU A 14 10.07 5.06 3.82
C GLU A 14 11.09 3.97 4.19
N LEU A 15 12.02 4.29 5.10
CA LEU A 15 12.99 3.32 5.62
C LEU A 15 12.31 2.12 6.29
N MET A 16 11.28 2.36 7.11
CA MET A 16 10.54 1.28 7.78
C MET A 16 9.72 0.43 6.82
N ALA A 17 9.16 1.00 5.76
CA ALA A 17 8.50 0.25 4.69
C ALA A 17 9.48 -0.69 3.97
N GLY A 18 10.70 -0.20 3.68
CA GLY A 18 11.79 -1.02 3.13
C GLY A 18 12.20 -2.17 4.05
N GLU A 19 12.34 -1.91 5.35
CA GLU A 19 12.63 -2.95 6.34
C GLU A 19 11.51 -3.98 6.45
N LEU A 20 10.24 -3.55 6.37
CA LEU A 20 9.11 -4.48 6.38
C LEU A 20 9.13 -5.40 5.15
N LEU A 21 9.43 -4.87 3.95
CA LEU A 21 9.62 -5.68 2.74
C LEU A 21 10.76 -6.68 2.90
N ARG A 22 11.89 -6.25 3.48
CA ARG A 22 13.05 -7.11 3.73
C ARG A 22 12.68 -8.26 4.68
N ILE A 23 12.05 -7.96 5.81
CA ILE A 23 11.63 -8.96 6.81
C ILE A 23 10.62 -9.93 6.20
N TRP A 24 9.64 -9.43 5.46
CA TRP A 24 8.63 -10.26 4.80
C TRP A 24 9.24 -11.18 3.75
N ARG A 25 10.23 -10.70 2.98
CA ARG A 25 10.97 -11.52 2.01
C ARG A 25 11.70 -12.67 2.70
N ASP A 26 12.32 -12.41 3.85
CA ASP A 26 13.05 -13.43 4.61
C ASP A 26 12.09 -14.42 5.31
N ARG A 27 10.87 -13.98 5.62
CA ARG A 27 9.84 -14.75 6.33
C ARG A 27 8.46 -14.48 5.72
N PRO A 28 8.09 -15.18 4.65
CA PRO A 28 6.82 -14.96 3.97
C PRO A 28 5.67 -15.37 4.88
N VAL A 29 4.97 -14.36 5.38
CA VAL A 29 3.76 -14.50 6.19
C VAL A 29 2.63 -13.69 5.56
N THR A 30 1.38 -14.10 5.79
CA THR A 30 0.24 -13.29 5.37
C THR A 30 0.13 -12.06 6.26
N VAL A 31 0.15 -10.87 5.64
CA VAL A 31 0.02 -9.59 6.33
C VAL A 31 -1.28 -8.92 5.89
N PHE A 32 -2.11 -8.53 6.87
CA PHE A 32 -3.23 -7.62 6.64
C PHE A 32 -2.87 -6.27 7.25
N MET A 33 -2.92 -5.19 6.47
CA MET A 33 -2.52 -3.85 6.89
C MET A 33 -3.61 -2.84 6.57
N ILE A 34 -3.82 -1.90 7.49
CA ILE A 34 -4.63 -0.70 7.33
C ILE A 34 -3.66 0.48 7.26
N THR A 35 -3.83 1.33 6.25
CA THR A 35 -3.04 2.54 6.06
C THR A 35 -3.87 3.61 5.35
N HIS A 36 -3.62 4.87 5.68
CA HIS A 36 -4.11 6.01 4.93
C HIS A 36 -3.17 6.45 3.79
N SER A 37 -2.02 5.78 3.64
CA SER A 37 -1.03 6.05 2.59
C SER A 37 -1.27 5.16 1.37
N ILE A 38 -1.59 5.79 0.24
CA ILE A 38 -1.73 5.10 -1.06
C ILE A 38 -0.41 4.44 -1.48
N HIS A 39 0.72 5.10 -1.22
CA HIS A 39 2.04 4.60 -1.61
C HIS A 39 2.40 3.34 -0.82
N GLU A 40 2.18 3.34 0.50
CA GLU A 40 2.35 2.14 1.34
C GLU A 40 1.44 1.00 0.90
N ALA A 41 0.17 1.30 0.61
CA ALA A 41 -0.81 0.30 0.19
C ALA A 41 -0.36 -0.42 -1.08
N ILE A 42 0.16 0.31 -2.08
CA ILE A 42 0.64 -0.27 -3.34
C ILE A 42 1.97 -0.98 -3.13
N LEU A 43 2.94 -0.33 -2.48
CA LEU A 43 4.29 -0.86 -2.32
C LEU A 43 4.28 -2.20 -1.56
N LEU A 44 3.50 -2.29 -0.48
CA LEU A 44 3.57 -3.41 0.46
C LEU A 44 2.60 -4.56 0.14
N SER A 45 1.54 -4.32 -0.62
CA SER A 45 0.42 -5.27 -0.74
C SER A 45 0.30 -5.90 -2.12
N ASP A 46 -0.12 -7.16 -2.19
CA ASP A 46 -0.48 -7.81 -3.48
C ASP A 46 -1.90 -7.41 -3.93
N GLU A 47 -2.71 -6.91 -3.01
CA GLU A 47 -4.06 -6.43 -3.24
C GLU A 47 -4.42 -5.31 -2.26
N VAL A 48 -5.12 -4.30 -2.75
CA VAL A 48 -5.60 -3.16 -1.96
C VAL A 48 -7.13 -3.14 -1.95
N LEU A 49 -7.71 -3.05 -0.75
CA LEU A 49 -9.14 -2.85 -0.54
C LEU A 49 -9.41 -1.41 -0.12
N VAL A 50 -10.33 -0.74 -0.80
CA VAL A 50 -10.76 0.62 -0.42
C VAL A 50 -12.05 0.52 0.38
N LEU A 51 -12.04 1.10 1.57
CA LEU A 51 -13.22 1.27 2.41
C LEU A 51 -13.80 2.68 2.18
N ALA A 52 -15.09 2.76 1.89
CA ALA A 52 -15.80 4.03 1.70
C ALA A 52 -17.24 3.98 2.25
N GLY A 53 -17.86 5.16 2.40
CA GLY A 53 -19.24 5.33 2.86
C GLY A 53 -19.41 5.37 4.38
N GLN A 54 -20.62 5.74 4.81
CA GLN A 54 -21.06 5.68 6.21
C GLN A 54 -22.40 4.93 6.29
N PRO A 55 -22.45 3.69 6.81
CA PRO A 55 -21.35 2.90 7.37
C PRO A 55 -20.36 2.38 6.30
N GLY A 56 -19.11 2.14 6.70
CA GLY A 56 -18.03 1.72 5.80
C GLY A 56 -18.30 0.39 5.09
N ARG A 57 -18.04 0.36 3.78
CA ARG A 57 -18.13 -0.83 2.91
C ARG A 57 -16.92 -0.87 1.99
N ILE A 58 -16.56 -2.07 1.54
CA ILE A 58 -15.54 -2.23 0.49
C ILE A 58 -16.13 -1.68 -0.80
N SER A 59 -15.57 -0.59 -1.30
CA SER A 59 -16.00 0.05 -2.55
C SER A 59 -15.18 -0.43 -3.74
N THR A 60 -13.91 -0.76 -3.52
CA THR A 60 -12.97 -1.17 -4.57
C THR A 60 -12.04 -2.26 -4.05
N ARG A 61 -11.75 -3.23 -4.92
CA ARG A 61 -10.71 -4.24 -4.74
C ARG A 61 -9.76 -4.12 -5.92
N LEU A 62 -8.50 -3.76 -5.65
CA LEU A 62 -7.49 -3.46 -6.65
C LEU A 62 -6.32 -4.44 -6.52
N PRO A 63 -6.12 -5.36 -7.47
CA PRO A 63 -4.89 -6.15 -7.56
C PRO A 63 -3.68 -5.26 -7.79
N VAL A 64 -2.52 -5.62 -7.24
CA VAL A 64 -1.24 -4.93 -7.44
C VAL A 64 -0.28 -5.88 -8.18
N PRO A 65 -0.30 -5.92 -9.52
CA PRO A 65 0.50 -6.85 -10.31
C PRO A 65 1.95 -6.37 -10.47
N LEU A 66 2.50 -5.69 -9.46
CA LEU A 66 3.91 -5.29 -9.45
C LEU A 66 4.78 -6.50 -9.10
N PRO A 67 5.86 -6.75 -9.85
CA PRO A 67 6.73 -7.91 -9.63
C PRO A 67 7.36 -7.86 -8.23
N ARG A 68 7.69 -9.05 -7.69
CA ARG A 68 8.46 -9.22 -6.45
C ARG A 68 9.90 -9.65 -6.84
N PRO A 69 10.94 -9.26 -6.10
CA PRO A 69 10.90 -8.44 -4.89
C PRO A 69 10.58 -6.97 -5.21
N ARG A 70 9.86 -6.32 -4.30
CA ARG A 70 9.65 -4.87 -4.35
C ARG A 70 10.68 -4.19 -3.47
N GLU A 71 11.06 -3.01 -3.88
CA GLU A 71 12.02 -2.13 -3.22
C GLU A 71 11.45 -0.71 -3.24
N LEU A 72 12.10 0.23 -2.54
CA LEU A 72 11.62 1.61 -2.49
C LEU A 72 11.54 2.24 -3.88
N SER A 73 12.48 1.89 -4.78
CA SER A 73 12.51 2.28 -6.19
C SER A 73 11.42 1.65 -7.07
N SER A 74 10.60 0.72 -6.54
CA SER A 74 9.49 0.14 -7.30
C SER A 74 8.38 1.16 -7.60
N ASP A 75 8.41 2.33 -6.98
CA ASP A 75 7.50 3.43 -7.30
C ASP A 75 7.84 4.16 -8.60
N GLU A 76 9.05 3.96 -9.14
CA GLU A 76 9.46 4.41 -10.46
C GLU A 76 8.79 3.62 -11.60
N ASP A 77 8.20 2.46 -11.30
CA ASP A 77 7.46 1.65 -12.28
C ASP A 77 6.24 2.45 -12.79
N PRO A 78 6.05 2.63 -14.11
CA PRO A 78 4.87 3.28 -14.67
C PRO A 78 3.54 2.67 -14.19
N GLN A 79 3.51 1.36 -13.94
CA GLN A 79 2.36 0.66 -13.41
C GLN A 79 2.03 1.10 -11.97
N PHE A 80 3.04 1.43 -11.17
CA PHE A 80 2.83 1.99 -9.83
C PHE A 80 2.07 3.31 -9.92
N THR A 81 2.50 4.20 -10.81
CA THR A 81 1.82 5.49 -11.04
C THR A 81 0.37 5.30 -11.49
N GLU A 82 0.11 4.30 -12.33
CA GLU A 82 -1.25 3.94 -12.75
C GLU A 82 -2.13 3.47 -11.58
N LEU A 83 -1.58 2.61 -10.70
CA LEU A 83 -2.29 2.15 -9.50
C LEU A 83 -2.57 3.30 -8.53
N VAL A 84 -1.63 4.23 -8.36
CA VAL A 84 -1.84 5.46 -7.56
C VAL A 84 -3.03 6.25 -8.12
N ARG A 85 -3.08 6.42 -9.44
CA ARG A 85 -4.18 7.13 -10.12
C ARG A 85 -5.52 6.45 -9.86
N GLN A 86 -5.58 5.13 -9.97
CA GLN A 86 -6.81 4.35 -9.73
C GLN A 86 -7.28 4.45 -8.27
N LEU A 87 -6.38 4.30 -7.29
CA LEU A 87 -6.73 4.42 -5.88
C LEU A 87 -7.17 5.85 -5.51
N ARG A 88 -6.50 6.87 -6.03
CA ARG A 88 -6.93 8.28 -5.84
C ARG A 88 -8.33 8.50 -6.37
N ALA A 89 -8.67 7.93 -7.53
CA ALA A 89 -10.01 8.04 -8.08
C ALA A 89 -11.05 7.29 -7.22
N ALA A 90 -10.71 6.12 -6.70
CA ALA A 90 -11.59 5.32 -5.85
C ALA A 90 -11.89 5.96 -4.47
N LEU A 91 -10.96 6.77 -3.96
CA LEU A 91 -11.11 7.49 -2.67
C LEU A 91 -11.88 8.81 -2.78
N LYS A 92 -12.13 9.33 -3.99
CA LYS A 92 -12.92 10.55 -4.14
C LYS A 92 -14.34 10.31 -3.62
N PRO A 93 -14.89 11.24 -2.80
CA PRO A 93 -16.29 11.16 -2.38
C PRO A 93 -17.20 11.07 -3.61
N LYS A 94 -18.17 10.16 -3.57
CA LYS A 94 -19.28 10.14 -4.54
C LYS A 94 -20.38 11.10 -4.11
#